data_AF-A0A373CV43-F1
#
_entry.id   AF-A0A373CV43-F1
#
_cell.length_a   1.000
_cell.length_b   1.000
_cell.length_c   1.000
_cell.angle_alpha   90.00
_cell.angle_beta   90.00
_cell.angle_gamma   90.00
#
_symmetry.space_group_name_H-M   'P 1'
#
loop_
_entity.id
_entity.type
_entity.pdbx_description
1 polymer ?
#
loop_
_entity_poly.entity_id
_entity_poly.type
_entity_poly.pdbx_seq_one_letter_code
_entity_poly.pdbx_strand_id
1 'polypeptide(L)' 'MNGLLLKSKITSEGMSIKDVIYKLKMQGIHISRTAFYRKMYGDSEFDRKEIMAIVNVLDLQDSDIMNIFFAEKVS' A
#
# COMPACT_ATOMS: atom_id res chain seq x y z
N MET A 1 -2.87 5.76 8.36
CA MET A 1 -1.82 5.15 7.49
C MET A 1 -0.90 6.24 6.95
N ASN A 2 0.40 5.99 6.80
CA ASN A 2 1.37 6.92 6.20
C ASN A 2 1.55 6.70 4.69
N GLY A 3 0.81 7.45 3.87
CA GLY A 3 0.86 7.33 2.40
C GLY A 3 2.17 7.82 1.77
N LEU A 4 2.87 8.76 2.42
CA LEU A 4 4.18 9.23 1.94
C LEU A 4 5.24 8.14 2.06
N LEU A 5 5.26 7.40 3.18
CA LEU A 5 6.16 6.26 3.36
C LEU A 5 5.84 5.13 2.38
N LEU A 6 4.56 4.82 2.17
CA LEU A 6 4.17 3.83 1.16
C LEU A 6 4.69 4.22 -0.23
N LYS A 7 4.47 5.47 -0.64
CA LYS A 7 4.98 5.98 -1.92
C LYS A 7 6.50 5.89 -2.02
N SER A 8 7.22 6.24 -0.96
CA SER A 8 8.67 6.15 -0.91
C SER A 8 9.18 4.72 -1.10
N LYS A 9 8.54 3.73 -0.47
CA LYS A 9 8.86 2.30 -0.67
C LYS A 9 8.57 1.82 -2.08
N ILE A 10 7.44 2.22 -2.65
CA ILE A 10 7.12 1.90 -4.05
C ILE A 10 8.23 2.40 -4.98
N THR A 11 8.72 3.62 -4.77
CA THR A 11 9.80 4.18 -5.60
C THR A 11 11.17 3.57 -5.33
N SER A 12 11.48 3.16 -4.10
CA SER A 12 12.77 2.50 -3.79
C SER A 12 12.87 1.12 -4.45
N GLU A 13 11.75 0.44 -4.63
CA GLU A 13 11.64 -0.80 -5.39
C GLU A 13 11.62 -0.60 -6.93
N GLY A 14 11.86 0.63 -7.41
CA GLY A 14 11.86 0.94 -8.84
C GLY A 14 10.50 0.83 -9.52
N MET A 15 9.41 0.83 -8.75
CA MET A 15 8.04 0.69 -9.25
C MET A 15 7.30 2.03 -9.28
N SER A 16 6.33 2.13 -10.17
CA SER A 16 5.27 3.14 -10.08
C SER A 16 4.03 2.56 -9.39
N ILE A 17 3.12 3.45 -8.96
CA ILE A 17 1.81 3.03 -8.43
C ILE A 17 1.02 2.19 -9.45
N LYS A 18 1.20 2.46 -10.76
CA LYS A 18 0.56 1.66 -11.81
C LYS A 18 1.07 0.22 -11.80
N ASP A 19 2.37 0.02 -11.58
CA ASP A 19 2.99 -1.30 -11.55
C ASP A 19 2.53 -2.08 -10.32
N VAL A 20 2.43 -1.41 -9.17
CA VAL A 20 1.86 -2.00 -7.95
C VAL A 20 0.42 -2.45 -8.18
N ILE A 21 -0.45 -1.58 -8.71
CA ILE A 21 -1.85 -1.93 -9.00
C ILE A 21 -1.93 -3.12 -9.97
N TYR A 22 -1.05 -3.16 -10.98
CA TYR A 22 -0.99 -4.28 -11.91
C TYR A 22 -0.60 -5.59 -11.20
N LYS A 23 0.42 -5.57 -10.35
CA LYS A 23 0.84 -6.75 -9.55
C LYS A 23 -0.24 -7.18 -8.55
N LEU A 24 -0.94 -6.25 -7.92
CA LEU A 24 -2.09 -6.54 -7.06
C LEU A 24 -3.19 -7.27 -7.83
N LYS A 25 -3.49 -6.83 -9.06
CA LYS A 25 -4.46 -7.50 -9.94
C LYS A 25 -4.03 -8.92 -10.27
N MET A 26 -2.74 -9.18 -10.49
CA MET A 26 -2.22 -10.54 -10.70
C MET A 26 -2.38 -11.44 -9.47
N GLN A 27 -2.47 -10.86 -8.27
CA GLN A 27 -2.79 -11.57 -7.02
C GLN A 27 -4.30 -11.63 -6.71
N GLY A 28 -5.16 -11.24 -7.66
CA GLY A 28 -6.62 -11.25 -7.49
C GLY A 28 -7.19 -10.01 -6.78
N ILE A 29 -6.34 -9.05 -6.39
CA ILE A 29 -6.76 -7.81 -5.73
C ILE A 29 -7.07 -6.76 -6.80
N HIS A 30 -8.35 -6.43 -6.93
CA HIS A 30 -8.84 -5.47 -7.93
C HIS A 30 -9.07 -4.11 -7.29
N ILE A 31 -8.14 -3.17 -7.52
CA ILE A 31 -8.26 -1.80 -7.05
C ILE A 31 -8.06 -0.81 -8.21
N SER A 32 -8.93 0.19 -8.30
CA SER A 32 -8.75 1.27 -9.28
C SER A 32 -7.65 2.22 -8.83
N ARG A 33 -7.03 2.94 -9.78
CA ARG A 33 -6.03 3.96 -9.46
C ARG A 33 -6.59 5.04 -8.52
N THR A 34 -7.82 5.49 -8.75
CA THR A 34 -8.48 6.48 -7.90
C THR A 34 -8.71 5.95 -6.49
N ALA A 35 -9.18 4.70 -6.34
CA ALA A 35 -9.35 4.09 -5.03
C ALA A 35 -8.02 3.92 -4.29
N PHE A 36 -6.95 3.52 -4.99
CA PHE A 36 -5.61 3.42 -4.41
C PHE A 36 -5.13 4.78 -3.87
N TYR A 37 -5.29 5.86 -4.63
CA TYR A 37 -4.92 7.20 -4.17
C TYR A 37 -5.76 7.67 -2.98
N ARG A 38 -7.08 7.49 -3.03
CA ARG A 38 -7.97 7.80 -1.89
C ARG A 38 -7.50 7.10 -0.62
N LYS A 39 -7.18 5.80 -0.72
CA LYS A 39 -6.64 5.05 0.42
C LYS A 39 -5.28 5.55 0.87
N MET A 40 -4.40 5.90 -0.08
CA MET A 40 -3.09 6.47 0.25
C MET A 40 -3.17 7.82 0.98
N TYR A 41 -4.18 8.64 0.66
CA TYR A 41 -4.40 9.94 1.30
C TYR A 41 -5.27 9.87 2.55
N GLY A 42 -5.76 8.69 2.93
CA GLY A 42 -6.57 8.49 4.14
C GLY A 42 -8.08 8.73 3.95
N ASP A 43 -8.57 8.94 2.72
CA ASP A 43 -10.01 9.10 2.44
C ASP A 43 -10.79 7.77 2.61
N SER A 44 -10.08 6.65 2.62
CA SER A 44 -10.57 5.32 2.95
C SER A 44 -9.41 4.43 3.39
N GLU A 45 -9.70 3.27 3.97
CA GLU A 45 -8.65 2.37 4.46
C GLU A 45 -8.36 1.25 3.47
N PHE A 46 -7.10 0.79 3.44
CA PHE A 46 -6.78 -0.50 2.84
C PHE A 46 -7.32 -1.62 3.72
N ASP A 47 -7.99 -2.60 3.13
CA ASP A 47 -8.42 -3.78 3.86
C ASP A 47 -7.23 -4.73 4.09
N ARG A 48 -7.43 -5.74 4.94
CA ARG A 48 -6.38 -6.72 5.26
C ARG A 48 -5.82 -7.43 4.03
N LYS A 49 -6.66 -7.81 3.06
CA LYS A 49 -6.22 -8.54 1.86
C LYS A 49 -5.39 -7.63 0.97
N GLU A 50 -5.80 -6.37 0.81
CA GLU A 50 -5.05 -5.34 0.09
C GLU A 50 -3.69 -5.08 0.75
N ILE A 51 -3.66 -4.93 2.09
CA ILE A 51 -2.40 -4.74 2.84
C ILE A 51 -1.46 -5.91 2.62
N MET A 52 -1.92 -7.15 2.82
CA MET A 52 -1.07 -8.32 2.65
C MET A 52 -0.55 -8.48 1.22
N ALA A 53 -1.35 -8.14 0.22
CA ALA A 53 -0.90 -8.16 -1.16
C ALA A 53 0.16 -7.07 -1.43
N ILE A 54 0.01 -5.87 -0.87
CA ILE A 54 1.03 -4.82 -0.97
C ILE A 54 2.33 -5.25 -0.28
N VAL A 55 2.24 -5.86 0.89
CA VAL A 55 3.38 -6.43 1.63
C VAL A 55 4.14 -7.43 0.76
N ASN A 56 3.44 -8.36 0.12
CA ASN A 56 4.05 -9.35 -0.76
C ASN A 56 4.65 -8.73 -2.03
N VAL A 57 4.02 -7.69 -2.59
CA VAL A 57 4.48 -7.02 -3.81
C VAL A 57 5.75 -6.18 -3.59
N LEU A 58 5.86 -5.57 -2.42
CA LEU A 58 6.95 -4.66 -2.05
C LEU A 58 7.97 -5.29 -1.08
N ASP A 59 7.83 -6.57 -0.75
CA ASP A 59 8.66 -7.31 0.21
C ASP A 59 8.85 -6.56 1.55
N LEU A 60 7.75 -6.00 2.07
CA LEU A 60 7.79 -5.14 3.26
C LEU A 60 8.10 -5.97 4.51
N GLN A 61 9.03 -5.46 5.31
CA GLN A 61 9.35 -6.04 6.62
C GLN A 61 8.32 -5.59 7.68
N ASP A 62 8.24 -6.30 8.80
CA ASP A 62 7.29 -5.99 9.89
C ASP A 62 7.36 -4.53 10.35
N SER A 63 8.55 -3.94 10.40
CA SER A 63 8.76 -2.54 10.75
C SER A 63 8.15 -1.60 9.70
N ASP A 64 8.28 -1.91 8.41
CA ASP A 64 7.65 -1.15 7.33
C ASP A 64 6.13 -1.24 7.42
N ILE A 65 5.59 -2.44 7.71
CA ILE A 65 4.15 -2.67 7.87
C ILE A 65 3.60 -1.78 8.99
N MET A 66 4.23 -1.78 10.15
CA MET A 66 3.82 -0.97 11.30
C MET A 66 3.90 0.52 10.98
N ASN A 67 5.00 0.97 10.37
CA ASN A 67 5.22 2.39 10.07
C ASN A 67 4.31 2.92 8.94
N ILE A 68 3.92 2.06 8.00
CA ILE A 68 3.04 2.46 6.89
C ILE A 68 1.58 2.35 7.31
N PHE A 69 1.13 1.16 7.74
CA PHE A 69 -0.29 0.90 7.90
C PHE A 69 -0.83 1.27 9.29
N PHE A 70 0.02 1.25 10.32
CA PHE A 70 -0.40 1.34 11.72
C PHE A 70 0.27 2.48 12.52
N ALA A 71 0.98 3.39 11.87
CA ALA A 71 1.73 4.46 12.55
C ALA A 71 0.85 5.53 13.21
N GLU A 72 -0.39 5.70 12.77
CA GLU A 72 -1.34 6.58 13.46
C GLU A 72 -1.87 5.84 14.68
N LYS A 73 -1.40 6.26 15.86
CA LYS A 73 -2.02 5.87 17.12
C LYS A 73 -3.47 6.33 17.09
N VAL A 74 -4.39 5.38 17.07
CA VAL A 74 -5.75 5.59 17.56
C VAL A 74 -5.63 6.16 18.98
N SER A 75 -6.03 7.42 19.16
CA SER A 75 -6.39 7.95 20.48
C SER A 75 -7.86 7.67 20.74
#